data_AF-E9HCG4-F1
#
_entry.id   AF-E9HCG4-F1
#
_cell.length_a   1.000
_cell.length_b   1.000
_cell.length_c   1.000
_cell.angle_alpha   90.00
_cell.angle_beta   90.00
_cell.angle_gamma   90.00
#
_symmetry.space_group_name_H-M   'P 1'
#
loop_
_entity.id
_entity.type
_entity.pdbx_description
1 polymer ?
#
loop_
_entity_poly.entity_id
_entity_poly.type
_entity_poly.pdbx_seq_one_letter_code
_entity_poly.pdbx_strand_id
1 'polypeptide(L)'
;HIELNLNPPRVTLPKVDLSIEKTQTVLRYNGGDVRVNSLYLQKLVCGCMSSCQEDLELQLFLPRVWCLMKRYKSYIGDVTCNEGKDCESSLLFAVFERLKEHFGVTFECFASPLNCYFRQYCSLFPETDGYFGSRGSVFEFEPTSGSFQANPPFCQEVINRMMTHFERILSSSNDPLSFIVFIRDPTPRFLKRLEESKWNKRINGYLKCLPWNTNIDTVISTSFRRNATNSI
;
A
#
# COMPACT_ATOMS: atom_id res chain seq x y z
N HIS A 1 25.42 4.38 36.08
CA HIS A 1 24.15 4.21 35.34
C HIS A 1 23.79 5.56 34.74
N ILE A 2 23.87 5.69 33.42
CA ILE A 2 23.41 6.88 32.71
C ILE A 2 21.99 6.56 32.25
N GLU A 3 21.00 7.19 32.88
CA GLU A 3 19.61 7.18 32.39
C GLU A 3 19.55 8.04 31.13
N LEU A 4 19.39 7.40 29.98
CA LEU A 4 19.04 8.07 28.74
C LEU A 4 17.58 8.48 28.82
N ASN A 5 17.36 9.76 29.14
CA ASN A 5 16.04 10.38 29.11
C ASN A 5 15.59 10.52 27.64
N LEU A 6 14.98 9.47 27.10
CA LEU A 6 14.46 9.38 25.72
C LEU A 6 13.08 10.04 25.57
N ASN A 7 12.91 11.26 26.06
CA ASN A 7 11.83 12.10 25.59
C ASN A 7 12.37 12.93 24.42
N PRO A 8 12.14 12.55 23.15
CA PRO A 8 12.49 13.41 22.04
C PRO A 8 11.79 14.76 22.22
N PRO A 9 12.46 15.89 21.92
CA PRO A 9 11.84 17.21 22.04
C PRO A 9 10.58 17.23 21.17
N ARG A 10 9.49 17.82 21.69
CA ARG A 10 8.28 18.09 20.89
C ARG A 10 8.70 18.91 19.67
N VAL A 11 8.77 18.26 18.51
CA VAL A 11 9.20 18.90 17.27
C VAL A 11 8.11 19.90 16.89
N THR A 12 8.39 21.19 17.05
CA THR A 12 7.55 22.26 16.49
C THR A 12 7.80 22.31 14.99
N LEU A 13 6.84 21.84 14.20
CA LEU A 13 6.87 22.01 12.75
C LEU A 13 6.49 23.45 12.37
N PRO A 14 7.06 23.98 11.27
CA PRO A 14 6.75 25.32 10.81
C PRO A 14 5.28 25.40 10.34
N LYS A 15 4.69 26.60 10.43
CA LYS A 15 3.35 26.84 9.90
C LYS A 15 3.36 26.73 8.38
N VAL A 16 2.35 26.05 7.84
CA VAL A 16 2.09 25.92 6.40
C VAL A 16 0.82 26.69 6.10
N ASP A 17 0.88 27.60 5.13
CA ASP A 17 -0.27 28.39 4.72
C ASP A 17 -1.20 27.54 3.85
N LEU A 18 -2.50 27.70 4.05
CA LEU A 18 -3.54 26.98 3.31
C LEU A 18 -4.47 27.96 2.60
N SER A 19 -4.69 27.75 1.31
CA SER A 19 -5.72 28.44 0.53
C SER A 19 -6.54 27.45 -0.29
N ILE A 20 -7.84 27.69 -0.41
CA ILE A 20 -8.74 26.85 -1.20
C ILE A 20 -8.98 27.52 -2.55
N GLU A 21 -8.65 26.82 -3.62
CA GLU A 21 -8.80 27.27 -5.00
C GLU A 21 -9.71 26.28 -5.75
N LYS A 22 -11.00 26.62 -5.88
CA LYS A 22 -12.04 25.74 -6.47
C LYS A 22 -12.11 24.37 -5.77
N THR A 23 -11.63 23.32 -6.43
CA THR A 23 -11.62 21.93 -5.92
C THR A 23 -10.26 21.51 -5.36
N GLN A 24 -9.26 22.39 -5.41
CA GLN A 24 -7.91 22.13 -4.93
C GLN A 24 -7.62 22.93 -3.66
N THR A 25 -6.99 22.27 -2.70
CA THR A 25 -6.33 22.93 -1.58
C THR A 25 -4.87 23.15 -1.96
N VAL A 26 -4.42 24.39 -1.87
CA VAL A 26 -3.02 24.77 -2.08
C VAL A 26 -2.39 25.00 -0.73
N LEU A 27 -1.35 24.24 -0.44
CA LEU A 27 -0.48 24.46 0.70
C LEU A 27 0.71 25.31 0.23
N ARG A 28 1.28 26.16 1.08
CA ARG A 28 2.48 26.94 0.78
C ARG A 28 3.44 26.95 1.97
N TYR A 29 4.72 26.72 1.68
CA TYR A 29 5.79 26.82 2.66
C TYR A 29 7.12 27.14 1.97
N ASN A 30 7.87 28.09 2.54
CA ASN A 30 9.21 28.50 2.11
C ASN A 30 9.32 28.76 0.59
N GLY A 31 8.38 29.51 0.03
CA GLY A 31 8.35 29.87 -1.40
C GLY A 31 7.90 28.77 -2.36
N GLY A 32 7.66 27.54 -1.89
CA GLY A 32 7.06 26.48 -2.69
C GLY A 32 5.54 26.42 -2.53
N ASP A 33 4.86 25.78 -3.50
CA ASP A 33 3.47 25.34 -3.40
C ASP A 33 3.31 23.82 -3.67
N VAL A 34 2.31 23.22 -3.03
CA VAL A 34 1.80 21.89 -3.39
C VAL A 34 0.28 21.93 -3.45
N ARG A 35 -0.29 21.23 -4.43
CA ARG A 35 -1.73 21.20 -4.67
C ARG A 35 -2.28 19.82 -4.39
N VAL A 36 -3.36 19.76 -3.63
CA VAL A 36 -4.05 18.52 -3.25
C VAL A 36 -5.53 18.69 -3.57
N ASN A 37 -6.14 17.70 -4.20
CA ASN A 37 -7.60 17.72 -4.38
C ASN A 37 -8.29 17.63 -3.00
N SER A 38 -9.36 18.41 -2.81
CA SER A 38 -9.99 18.56 -1.49
C SER A 38 -10.57 17.24 -0.93
N LEU A 39 -11.03 16.33 -1.78
CA LEU A 39 -11.50 15.00 -1.35
C LEU A 39 -10.33 14.12 -0.88
N TYR A 40 -9.17 14.21 -1.52
CA TYR A 40 -7.98 13.52 -1.06
C TYR A 40 -7.45 14.08 0.26
N LEU A 41 -7.55 15.40 0.45
CA LEU A 41 -7.19 15.99 1.74
C LEU A 41 -8.09 15.47 2.86
N GLN A 42 -9.41 15.36 2.62
CA GLN A 42 -10.34 14.74 3.57
C GLN A 42 -9.98 13.27 3.87
N LYS A 43 -9.58 12.50 2.86
CA LYS A 43 -9.06 11.14 3.06
C LYS A 43 -7.83 11.12 3.98
N LEU A 44 -6.87 12.02 3.76
CA LEU A 44 -5.66 12.12 4.59
C LEU A 44 -5.99 12.54 6.03
N VAL A 45 -6.97 13.42 6.22
CA VAL A 45 -7.49 13.78 7.55
C VAL A 45 -8.01 12.53 8.29
N CYS A 46 -8.85 11.72 7.63
CA CYS A 46 -9.34 10.46 8.20
C CYS A 46 -8.22 9.46 8.53
N GLY A 47 -7.22 9.35 7.66
CA GLY A 47 -6.03 8.52 7.88
C GLY A 47 -5.22 8.99 9.09
N CYS A 48 -5.00 10.30 9.21
CA CYS A 48 -4.28 10.92 10.32
C CYS A 48 -5.00 10.71 11.65
N MET A 49 -6.30 10.97 11.72
CA MET A 49 -7.09 10.74 12.94
C MET A 49 -7.09 9.28 13.40
N SER A 50 -7.00 8.32 12.46
CA SER A 50 -7.00 6.89 12.80
C SER A 50 -5.64 6.37 13.23
N SER A 51 -4.55 7.05 12.84
CA SER A 51 -3.18 6.52 12.93
C SER A 51 -2.29 7.32 13.87
N CYS A 52 -2.53 8.62 14.03
CA CYS A 52 -1.73 9.50 14.85
C CYS A 52 -2.40 9.75 16.20
N GLN A 53 -1.88 9.12 17.25
CA GLN A 53 -2.34 9.35 18.63
C GLN A 53 -1.76 10.64 19.23
N GLU A 54 -0.68 11.16 18.65
CA GLU A 54 0.09 12.29 19.20
C GLU A 54 -0.46 13.66 18.80
N ASP A 55 -1.31 13.74 17.76
CA ASP A 55 -1.79 15.00 17.17
C ASP A 55 -3.31 14.99 16.96
N LEU A 56 -4.05 14.81 18.06
CA LEU A 56 -5.52 14.75 18.06
C LEU A 56 -6.17 16.05 17.57
N GLU A 57 -5.50 17.19 17.78
CA GLU A 57 -5.97 18.51 17.32
C GLU A 57 -5.52 18.84 15.87
N LEU A 58 -4.79 17.93 15.21
CA LEU A 58 -4.28 18.09 13.84
C LEU A 58 -3.41 19.35 13.64
N GLN A 59 -2.67 19.77 14.67
CA GLN A 59 -1.79 20.93 14.62
C GLN A 59 -0.60 20.71 13.66
N LEU A 60 -0.14 19.47 13.53
CA LEU A 60 0.96 19.06 12.68
C LEU A 60 0.49 18.49 11.34
N PHE A 61 -0.82 18.45 11.10
CA PHE A 61 -1.41 17.85 9.90
C PHE A 61 -0.92 18.52 8.61
N LEU A 62 -1.05 19.85 8.49
CA LEU A 62 -0.67 20.56 7.25
C LEU A 62 0.83 20.44 6.93
N PRO A 63 1.76 20.60 7.90
CA PRO A 63 3.18 20.31 7.68
C PRO A 63 3.46 18.87 7.24
N ARG A 64 2.77 17.87 7.82
CA ARG A 64 2.93 16.46 7.42
C ARG A 64 2.43 16.19 6.01
N VAL A 65 1.26 16.76 5.64
CA VAL A 65 0.75 16.67 4.26
C VAL A 65 1.70 17.36 3.30
N TRP A 66 2.26 18.52 3.66
CA TRP A 66 3.27 19.18 2.87
C TRP A 66 4.48 18.28 2.59
N CYS A 67 5.06 17.67 3.64
CA CYS A 67 6.18 16.74 3.52
C CYS A 67 5.83 15.51 2.66
N LEU A 68 4.66 14.91 2.88
CA LEU A 68 4.15 13.79 2.09
C LEU A 68 4.10 14.16 0.59
N MET A 69 3.46 15.28 0.26
CA MET A 69 3.30 15.71 -1.13
C MET A 69 4.64 16.04 -1.80
N LYS A 70 5.54 16.72 -1.07
CA LYS A 70 6.89 17.00 -1.59
C LYS A 70 7.69 15.72 -1.79
N ARG A 71 7.57 14.75 -0.88
CA ARG A 71 8.25 13.45 -0.99
C ARG A 71 7.83 12.69 -2.23
N TYR A 72 6.53 12.50 -2.42
CA TYR A 72 6.02 11.78 -3.60
C TYR A 72 6.27 12.53 -4.90
N LYS A 73 6.22 13.88 -4.90
CA LYS A 73 6.61 14.68 -6.06
C LYS A 73 8.09 14.49 -6.42
N SER A 74 8.98 14.45 -5.42
CA SER A 74 10.40 14.17 -5.65
C SER A 74 10.66 12.74 -6.13
N TYR A 75 9.87 11.77 -5.69
CA TYR A 75 9.99 10.37 -6.09
C TYR A 75 9.51 10.11 -7.53
N ILE A 76 8.34 10.65 -7.89
CA ILE A 76 7.73 10.45 -9.22
C ILE A 76 8.45 11.29 -10.29
N GLY A 77 9.06 12.41 -9.91
CA GLY A 77 9.62 13.40 -10.83
C GLY A 77 8.59 14.42 -11.30
N ASP A 78 9.02 15.38 -12.13
CA ASP A 78 8.10 16.35 -12.73
C ASP A 78 7.40 15.72 -13.94
N VAL A 79 6.10 15.95 -14.10
CA VAL A 79 5.23 15.26 -15.08
C VAL A 79 5.64 15.54 -16.54
N THR A 80 6.53 16.51 -16.75
CA THR A 80 7.06 16.94 -18.06
C THR A 80 8.07 15.95 -18.65
N CYS A 81 8.78 15.19 -17.82
CA CYS A 81 9.54 14.02 -18.23
C CYS A 81 8.74 12.77 -17.83
N ASN A 82 8.51 11.84 -18.74
CA ASN A 82 7.65 10.65 -18.53
C ASN A 82 8.20 9.65 -17.47
N GLU A 83 9.00 10.08 -16.49
CA GLU A 83 9.83 9.25 -15.60
C GLU A 83 9.07 8.62 -14.41
N GLY A 84 7.74 8.75 -14.34
CA GLY A 84 6.93 8.19 -13.24
C GLY A 84 5.58 7.58 -13.63
N LYS A 85 5.22 7.56 -14.93
CA LYS A 85 3.90 7.07 -15.38
C LYS A 85 3.63 5.60 -15.10
N ASP A 86 4.69 4.80 -15.01
CA ASP A 86 4.59 3.35 -14.85
C ASP A 86 4.80 2.88 -13.41
N CYS A 87 4.99 3.80 -12.45
CA CYS A 87 5.46 3.43 -11.12
C CYS A 87 4.36 2.82 -10.24
N GLU A 88 3.13 3.37 -10.22
CA GLU A 88 2.07 2.89 -9.33
C GLU A 88 0.65 3.16 -9.88
N SER A 89 0.10 2.22 -10.64
CA SER A 89 -1.34 2.22 -10.95
C SER A 89 -2.11 1.50 -9.83
N SER A 90 -3.06 2.15 -9.17
CA SER A 90 -4.00 1.45 -8.26
C SER A 90 -4.98 0.57 -9.02
N LEU A 91 -5.43 -0.50 -8.38
CA LEU A 91 -6.55 -1.30 -8.89
C LEU A 91 -7.85 -0.50 -8.84
N LEU A 92 -8.82 -0.90 -9.66
CA LEU A 92 -10.16 -0.29 -9.64
C LEU A 92 -10.86 -0.56 -8.30
N PHE A 93 -11.67 0.40 -7.84
CA PHE A 93 -12.45 0.30 -6.60
C PHE A 93 -13.28 -1.00 -6.54
N ALA A 94 -13.97 -1.34 -7.64
CA ALA A 94 -14.76 -2.56 -7.73
C ALA A 94 -13.93 -3.85 -7.53
N VAL A 95 -12.64 -3.85 -7.93
CA VAL A 95 -11.75 -5.00 -7.69
C VAL A 95 -11.46 -5.12 -6.20
N PHE A 96 -11.17 -4.03 -5.51
CA PHE A 96 -10.96 -4.05 -4.06
C PHE A 96 -12.20 -4.50 -3.28
N GLU A 97 -13.40 -4.08 -3.68
CA GLU A 97 -14.65 -4.57 -3.07
C GLU A 97 -14.77 -6.08 -3.18
N ARG A 98 -14.52 -6.64 -4.37
CA ARG A 98 -14.55 -8.08 -4.60
C ARG A 98 -13.47 -8.83 -3.83
N LEU A 99 -12.27 -8.27 -3.73
CA LEU A 99 -11.19 -8.84 -2.93
C LEU A 99 -11.54 -8.89 -1.45
N LYS A 100 -12.14 -7.83 -0.92
CA LYS A 100 -12.62 -7.77 0.46
C LYS A 100 -13.75 -8.77 0.71
N GLU A 101 -14.77 -8.78 -0.15
CA GLU A 101 -15.97 -9.61 -0.02
C GLU A 101 -15.68 -11.11 -0.12
N HIS A 102 -14.90 -11.53 -1.12
CA HIS A 102 -14.72 -12.96 -1.43
C HIS A 102 -13.44 -13.58 -0.90
N PHE A 103 -12.43 -12.76 -0.58
CA PHE A 103 -11.12 -13.23 -0.13
C PHE A 103 -10.69 -12.63 1.21
N GLY A 104 -11.54 -11.81 1.84
CA GLY A 104 -11.26 -11.21 3.15
C GLY A 104 -10.07 -10.25 3.14
N VAL A 105 -9.69 -9.71 1.97
CA VAL A 105 -8.54 -8.80 1.87
C VAL A 105 -8.84 -7.53 2.65
N THR A 106 -7.90 -7.12 3.50
CA THR A 106 -8.02 -5.92 4.34
C THR A 106 -6.78 -5.03 4.33
N PHE A 107 -5.78 -5.36 3.51
CA PHE A 107 -4.46 -4.74 3.55
C PHE A 107 -3.81 -4.69 2.16
N GLU A 108 -3.15 -3.57 1.85
CA GLU A 108 -2.34 -3.39 0.64
C GLU A 108 -0.84 -3.47 0.95
N CYS A 109 -0.12 -4.40 0.33
CA CYS A 109 1.33 -4.55 0.51
C CYS A 109 2.15 -3.46 -0.19
N PHE A 110 1.60 -2.82 -1.22
CA PHE A 110 2.28 -1.75 -1.98
C PHE A 110 1.26 -0.65 -2.23
N ALA A 111 1.31 0.42 -1.43
CA ALA A 111 0.47 1.59 -1.61
C ALA A 111 1.15 2.86 -1.05
N SER A 112 0.42 3.95 -1.13
CA SER A 112 0.73 5.24 -0.55
C SER A 112 -0.52 5.80 0.16
N PRO A 113 -0.37 6.78 1.07
CA PRO A 113 -1.52 7.52 1.60
C PRO A 113 -2.42 8.11 0.49
N LEU A 114 -1.82 8.41 -0.67
CA LEU A 114 -2.49 9.00 -1.81
C LEU A 114 -3.40 7.98 -2.51
N ASN A 115 -2.95 6.74 -2.70
CA ASN A 115 -3.60 5.77 -3.59
C ASN A 115 -4.24 4.57 -2.88
N CYS A 116 -4.05 4.41 -1.56
CA CYS A 116 -4.57 3.27 -0.80
C CYS A 116 -6.10 3.20 -0.81
N TYR A 117 -6.63 1.98 -0.84
CA TYR A 117 -8.04 1.69 -0.63
C TYR A 117 -8.35 1.39 0.85
N PHE A 118 -7.51 0.57 1.49
CA PHE A 118 -7.64 0.22 2.89
C PHE A 118 -6.94 1.25 3.78
N ARG A 119 -7.34 1.28 5.06
CA ARG A 119 -6.69 2.12 6.08
C ARG A 119 -5.32 1.59 6.51
N GLN A 120 -5.02 0.33 6.19
CA GLN A 120 -3.78 -0.33 6.57
C GLN A 120 -3.08 -0.78 5.30
N TYR A 121 -1.84 -0.34 5.14
CA TYR A 121 -1.04 -0.62 3.97
C TYR A 121 0.45 -0.51 4.30
N CYS A 122 1.29 -1.12 3.48
CA CYS A 122 2.72 -0.85 3.45
C CYS A 122 3.03 0.20 2.38
N SER A 123 4.03 1.03 2.62
CA SER A 123 4.44 2.10 1.72
C SER A 123 5.95 2.29 1.68
N LEU A 124 6.41 3.09 0.72
CA LEU A 124 7.83 3.31 0.47
C LEU A 124 8.49 4.25 1.50
N PHE A 125 7.74 5.20 2.07
CA PHE A 125 8.28 6.25 2.94
C PHE A 125 7.63 6.21 4.34
N PRO A 126 8.02 5.27 5.22
CA PRO A 126 7.45 5.13 6.56
C PRO A 126 7.45 6.44 7.36
N GLU A 127 8.50 7.25 7.21
CA GLU A 127 8.71 8.50 7.93
C GLU A 127 7.68 9.59 7.61
N THR A 128 7.11 9.60 6.40
CA THR A 128 6.03 10.52 6.02
C THR A 128 4.67 9.86 6.10
N ASP A 129 4.60 8.57 5.76
CA ASP A 129 3.35 7.89 5.49
C ASP A 129 2.75 7.23 6.73
N GLY A 130 3.58 6.96 7.76
CA GLY A 130 3.14 6.35 9.01
C GLY A 130 2.07 7.18 9.72
N TYR A 131 2.14 8.51 9.61
CA TYR A 131 1.12 9.41 10.13
C TYR A 131 -0.26 9.23 9.46
N PHE A 132 -0.34 8.57 8.30
CA PHE A 132 -1.56 8.42 7.52
C PHE A 132 -2.04 6.96 7.38
N GLY A 133 -1.43 6.02 8.10
CA GLY A 133 -1.87 4.62 8.15
C GLY A 133 -0.88 3.60 7.59
N SER A 134 0.30 4.05 7.12
CA SER A 134 1.34 3.12 6.68
C SER A 134 1.88 2.28 7.84
N ARG A 135 2.10 0.99 7.59
CA ARG A 135 2.84 0.05 8.45
C ARG A 135 4.32 -0.06 8.08
N GLY A 136 4.80 0.85 7.24
CA GLY A 136 6.18 0.89 6.76
C GLY A 136 6.45 -0.01 5.57
N SER A 137 7.72 -0.38 5.40
CA SER A 137 8.18 -1.15 4.25
C SER A 137 7.59 -2.56 4.24
N VAL A 138 7.08 -2.98 3.08
CA VAL A 138 6.59 -4.37 2.88
C VAL A 138 7.66 -5.41 3.20
N PHE A 139 8.93 -5.08 3.00
CA PHE A 139 10.06 -6.01 3.22
C PHE A 139 10.46 -6.13 4.69
N GLU A 140 9.90 -5.30 5.56
CA GLU A 140 10.05 -5.35 7.02
C GLU A 140 8.75 -5.79 7.70
N PHE A 141 7.68 -5.96 6.92
CA PHE A 141 6.37 -6.38 7.41
C PHE A 141 6.27 -7.91 7.46
N GLU A 142 6.02 -8.44 8.66
CA GLU A 142 5.99 -9.89 8.98
C GLU A 142 4.62 -10.32 9.54
N PRO A 143 3.56 -10.36 8.72
CA PRO A 143 2.25 -10.79 9.19
C PRO A 143 2.24 -12.29 9.49
N THR A 144 1.68 -12.68 10.64
CA THR A 144 1.48 -14.11 10.95
C THR A 144 0.19 -14.66 10.35
N SER A 145 -0.84 -13.81 10.15
CA SER A 145 -2.12 -14.21 9.57
C SER A 145 -2.77 -13.05 8.80
N GLY A 146 -3.80 -13.36 8.02
CA GLY A 146 -4.61 -12.37 7.29
C GLY A 146 -4.57 -12.54 5.77
N SER A 147 -5.28 -11.64 5.08
CA SER A 147 -5.40 -11.65 3.62
C SER A 147 -4.99 -10.30 3.04
N PHE A 148 -4.03 -10.35 2.12
CA PHE A 148 -3.27 -9.21 1.64
C PHE A 148 -3.36 -9.11 0.13
N GLN A 149 -3.47 -7.89 -0.39
CA GLN A 149 -3.34 -7.61 -1.81
C GLN A 149 -1.98 -6.96 -2.06
N ALA A 150 -1.26 -7.44 -3.08
CA ALA A 150 0.01 -6.86 -3.49
C ALA A 150 -0.04 -6.46 -4.96
N ASN A 151 0.42 -5.26 -5.28
CA ASN A 151 0.59 -4.77 -6.64
C ASN A 151 1.94 -4.03 -6.69
N PRO A 152 3.06 -4.77 -6.80
CA PRO A 152 4.38 -4.16 -6.76
C PRO A 152 4.59 -3.22 -7.96
N PRO A 153 5.47 -2.21 -7.82
CA PRO A 153 5.90 -1.41 -8.96
C PRO A 153 6.52 -2.30 -10.04
N PHE A 154 6.53 -1.84 -11.29
CA PHE A 154 7.06 -2.58 -12.43
C PHE A 154 8.60 -2.60 -12.43
N CYS A 155 9.18 -3.26 -11.43
CA CYS A 155 10.60 -3.46 -11.24
C CYS A 155 10.85 -4.94 -10.91
N GLN A 156 11.57 -5.64 -11.78
CA GLN A 156 11.80 -7.08 -11.64
C GLN A 156 12.50 -7.43 -10.33
N GLU A 157 13.40 -6.58 -9.85
CA GLU A 157 14.10 -6.80 -8.58
C GLU A 157 13.12 -6.72 -7.39
N VAL A 158 12.23 -5.72 -7.40
CA VAL A 158 11.18 -5.56 -6.37
C VAL A 158 10.22 -6.76 -6.39
N ILE A 159 9.77 -7.18 -7.58
CA ILE A 159 8.88 -8.34 -7.75
C ILE A 159 9.55 -9.62 -7.23
N ASN A 160 10.81 -9.86 -7.57
CA ASN A 160 11.55 -11.04 -7.13
C ASN A 160 11.77 -11.06 -5.62
N ARG A 161 12.15 -9.91 -5.05
CA ARG A 161 12.32 -9.74 -3.60
C ARG A 161 11.00 -9.96 -2.86
N MET A 162 9.90 -9.42 -3.38
CA MET A 162 8.55 -9.60 -2.83
C MET A 162 8.16 -11.08 -2.80
N MET A 163 8.37 -11.81 -3.90
CA MET A 163 8.07 -13.24 -3.94
C MET A 163 8.86 -14.01 -2.89
N THR A 164 10.17 -13.78 -2.79
CA THR A 164 11.02 -14.44 -1.80
C THR A 164 10.56 -14.12 -0.38
N HIS A 165 10.18 -12.86 -0.12
CA HIS A 165 9.64 -12.42 1.17
C HIS A 165 8.34 -13.15 1.52
N PHE A 166 7.35 -13.16 0.62
CA PHE A 166 6.07 -13.83 0.85
C PHE A 166 6.20 -15.34 1.02
N GLU A 167 7.04 -16.00 0.22
CA GLU A 167 7.31 -17.44 0.36
C GLU A 167 7.92 -17.78 1.71
N ARG A 168 8.82 -16.92 2.23
CA ARG A 168 9.40 -17.07 3.56
C ARG A 168 8.32 -16.93 4.64
N ILE A 169 7.52 -15.85 4.60
CA ILE A 169 6.46 -15.61 5.61
C ILE A 169 5.46 -16.78 5.62
N LEU A 170 5.01 -17.21 4.43
CA LEU A 170 4.11 -18.37 4.30
C LEU A 170 4.73 -19.64 4.86
N SER A 171 6.04 -19.85 4.70
CA SER A 171 6.72 -21.02 5.25
C SER A 171 6.88 -21.02 6.77
N SER A 172 6.85 -19.85 7.39
CA SER A 172 6.98 -19.69 8.84
C SER A 172 5.64 -19.61 9.58
N SER A 173 4.53 -19.41 8.87
CA SER A 173 3.21 -19.29 9.48
C SER A 173 2.48 -20.64 9.53
N ASN A 174 1.77 -20.88 10.64
CA ASN A 174 0.81 -21.97 10.79
C ASN A 174 -0.65 -21.48 10.72
N ASP A 175 -0.86 -20.16 10.66
CA ASP A 175 -2.18 -19.54 10.64
C ASP A 175 -2.66 -19.25 9.20
N PRO A 176 -3.97 -19.03 8.98
CA PRO A 176 -4.47 -18.66 7.67
C PRO A 176 -3.84 -17.35 7.15
N LEU A 177 -3.01 -17.47 6.10
CA LEU A 177 -2.28 -16.37 5.49
C LEU A 177 -2.38 -16.41 3.96
N SER A 178 -2.77 -15.31 3.33
CA SER A 178 -2.87 -15.25 1.87
C SER A 178 -2.42 -13.95 1.25
N PHE A 179 -1.78 -14.06 0.09
CA PHE A 179 -1.35 -12.94 -0.74
C PHE A 179 -1.97 -13.07 -2.14
N ILE A 180 -2.74 -12.06 -2.55
CA ILE A 180 -3.26 -11.91 -3.91
C ILE A 180 -2.42 -10.86 -4.62
N VAL A 181 -1.57 -11.30 -5.54
CA VAL A 181 -0.60 -10.45 -6.22
C VAL A 181 -1.10 -10.11 -7.62
N PHE A 182 -1.09 -8.84 -7.99
CA PHE A 182 -1.33 -8.38 -9.35
C PHE A 182 -0.01 -7.99 -9.99
N ILE A 183 0.31 -8.58 -11.13
CA ILE A 183 1.56 -8.31 -11.84
C ILE A 183 1.24 -7.83 -13.25
N ARG A 184 1.83 -6.70 -13.60
CA ARG A 184 1.89 -6.18 -14.96
C ARG A 184 3.03 -6.88 -15.70
N ASP A 185 2.72 -7.44 -16.86
CA ASP A 185 3.67 -8.09 -17.77
C ASP A 185 4.65 -9.08 -17.09
N PRO A 186 4.14 -10.18 -16.51
CA PRO A 186 4.98 -11.16 -15.83
C PRO A 186 5.98 -11.81 -16.81
N THR A 187 7.25 -11.88 -16.41
CA THR A 187 8.28 -12.53 -17.24
C THR A 187 8.07 -14.05 -17.28
N PRO A 188 8.50 -14.76 -18.33
CA PRO A 188 8.42 -16.22 -18.38
C PRO A 188 9.10 -16.91 -17.18
N ARG A 189 10.22 -16.34 -16.70
CA ARG A 189 10.92 -16.82 -15.51
C ARG A 189 10.08 -16.68 -14.25
N PHE A 190 9.37 -15.56 -14.11
CA PHE A 190 8.45 -15.34 -12.99
C PHE A 190 7.28 -16.34 -13.02
N LEU A 191 6.67 -16.54 -14.19
CA LEU A 191 5.56 -17.47 -14.37
C LEU A 191 5.98 -18.90 -14.01
N LYS A 192 7.15 -19.34 -14.47
CA LYS A 192 7.71 -20.64 -14.11
C LYS A 192 7.91 -20.80 -12.60
N ARG A 193 8.48 -19.79 -11.93
CA ARG A 193 8.63 -19.80 -10.46
C ARG A 193 7.28 -19.93 -9.75
N LEU A 194 6.26 -19.25 -10.25
CA LEU A 194 4.91 -19.31 -9.67
C LEU A 194 4.26 -20.68 -9.86
N GLU A 195 4.41 -21.30 -11.03
CA GLU A 195 3.93 -22.66 -11.30
C GLU A 195 4.61 -23.70 -10.41
N GLU A 196 5.90 -23.53 -10.15
CA GLU A 196 6.70 -24.40 -9.28
C GLU A 196 6.48 -24.12 -7.78
N SER A 197 5.92 -22.96 -7.43
CA SER A 197 5.70 -22.58 -6.03
C SER A 197 4.61 -23.44 -5.39
N LYS A 198 4.96 -24.11 -4.29
CA LYS A 198 4.02 -24.92 -3.50
C LYS A 198 2.81 -24.13 -2.97
N TRP A 199 2.95 -22.82 -2.87
CA TRP A 199 1.93 -21.89 -2.34
C TRP A 199 0.90 -21.44 -3.38
N ASN A 200 1.07 -21.83 -4.64
CA ASN A 200 0.08 -21.61 -5.70
C ASN A 200 -1.16 -22.54 -5.57
N LYS A 201 -1.26 -23.28 -4.45
CA LYS A 201 -2.36 -24.20 -4.11
C LYS A 201 -3.08 -23.72 -2.86
N ARG A 202 -4.38 -24.00 -2.77
CA ARG A 202 -5.28 -23.51 -1.72
C ARG A 202 -5.27 -24.46 -0.49
N ILE A 203 -4.12 -24.63 0.17
CA ILE A 203 -4.00 -25.48 1.37
C ILE A 203 -3.15 -24.73 2.41
N ASN A 204 -3.76 -24.36 3.54
CA ASN A 204 -3.12 -23.71 4.70
C ASN A 204 -2.24 -22.50 4.35
N GLY A 205 -2.79 -21.63 3.51
CA GLY A 205 -2.16 -20.41 2.99
C GLY A 205 -2.06 -20.45 1.47
N TYR A 206 -2.17 -19.28 0.82
CA TYR A 206 -2.07 -19.24 -0.65
C TYR A 206 -1.46 -17.95 -1.17
N LEU A 207 -0.60 -18.10 -2.18
CA LEU A 207 -0.03 -17.03 -2.98
C LEU A 207 -0.62 -17.15 -4.38
N LYS A 208 -1.52 -16.24 -4.74
CA LYS A 208 -2.19 -16.24 -6.05
C LYS A 208 -1.77 -15.01 -6.83
N CYS A 209 -1.03 -15.22 -7.92
CA CYS A 209 -0.73 -14.12 -8.84
C CYS A 209 -1.76 -14.07 -9.97
N LEU A 210 -2.22 -12.86 -10.27
CA LEU A 210 -3.17 -12.53 -11.32
C LEU A 210 -2.53 -11.51 -12.28
N PRO A 211 -2.71 -11.66 -13.60
CA PRO A 211 -2.39 -10.59 -14.54
C PRO A 211 -3.10 -9.28 -14.15
N TRP A 212 -2.48 -8.14 -14.41
CA TRP A 212 -3.06 -6.82 -14.13
C TRP A 212 -4.48 -6.63 -14.69
N ASN A 213 -4.74 -7.09 -15.93
CA ASN A 213 -6.03 -6.94 -16.62
C ASN A 213 -7.05 -8.05 -16.28
N THR A 214 -6.87 -8.76 -15.17
CA THR A 214 -7.73 -9.89 -14.83
C THR A 214 -9.14 -9.43 -14.49
N ASN A 215 -10.13 -10.04 -15.16
CA ASN A 215 -11.52 -9.94 -14.70
C ASN A 215 -11.69 -10.75 -13.41
N ILE A 216 -11.86 -10.06 -12.29
CA ILE A 216 -11.93 -10.67 -10.96
C ILE A 216 -13.16 -11.58 -10.81
N ASP A 217 -14.27 -11.29 -11.49
CA ASP A 217 -15.49 -12.11 -11.41
C ASP A 217 -15.27 -13.50 -12.03
N THR A 218 -14.44 -13.59 -13.08
CA THR A 218 -14.02 -14.87 -13.66
C THR A 218 -13.13 -15.66 -12.68
N VAL A 219 -12.27 -14.98 -11.93
CA VAL A 219 -11.43 -15.63 -10.91
C VAL A 219 -12.27 -16.16 -9.76
N ILE A 220 -13.27 -15.39 -9.34
CA ILE A 220 -14.20 -15.77 -8.27
C ILE A 220 -14.99 -17.01 -8.69
N SER A 221 -15.65 -16.98 -9.85
CA SER A 221 -16.46 -18.09 -10.36
C SER A 221 -15.67 -19.38 -10.54
N THR A 222 -14.43 -19.31 -11.05
CA THR A 222 -13.55 -20.49 -11.20
C THR A 222 -13.06 -21.03 -9.85
N SER A 223 -12.80 -20.14 -8.88
CA SER A 223 -12.36 -20.54 -7.53
C SER A 223 -13.48 -21.22 -6.73
N PHE A 224 -14.74 -20.78 -6.90
CA PHE A 224 -15.90 -21.45 -6.30
C PHE A 224 -16.17 -22.82 -6.94
N ARG A 225 -16.03 -22.96 -8.27
CA ARG A 225 -16.20 -24.27 -8.95
C ARG A 225 -15.19 -25.31 -8.46
N ARG A 226 -13.92 -24.94 -8.26
CA ARG A 226 -12.88 -25.85 -7.73
C ARG A 226 -13.14 -26.30 -6.30
N ASN A 227 -13.77 -25.46 -5.47
CA ASN A 227 -14.16 -25.85 -4.11
C ASN A 227 -15.33 -26.84 -4.12
N ALA A 228 -16.30 -26.67 -5.03
CA ALA A 228 -17.45 -27.57 -5.16
C ALA A 228 -17.07 -28.97 -5.69
N THR A 229 -16.00 -29.08 -6.50
CA THR A 229 -15.51 -30.37 -7.00
C THR A 229 -14.61 -31.13 -6.03
N ASN A 230 -14.08 -30.45 -4.99
CA ASN A 230 -13.25 -31.08 -3.96
C ASN A 230 -14.03 -31.42 -2.68
N SER A 231 -15.36 -31.32 -2.72
CA SER A 231 -16.28 -31.64 -1.61
C SER A 231 -17.21 -32.83 -1.94
N ILE A 232 -16.76 -33.73 -2.84
CA ILE A 232 -17.39 -35.03 -3.11
C ILE A 232 -16.33 -36.12 -2.93
#